data_AF-A0A497N2W8-F1
#
_entry.id   AF-A0A497N2W8-F1
#
_cell.length_a   1.000
_cell.length_b   1.000
_cell.length_c   1.000
_cell.angle_alpha   90.00
_cell.angle_beta   90.00
_cell.angle_gamma   90.00
#
_symmetry.space_group_name_H-M   'P 1'
#
loop_
_entity.id
_entity.type
_entity.pdbx_description
1 polymer ?
#
loop_
_entity_poly.entity_id
_entity_poly.type
_entity_poly.pdbx_seq_one_letter_code
_entity_poly.pdbx_strand_id
1 'polypeptide(L)' 'AVRRAGRDPDVIYHLGDWGKEPMITLLGRTALEVAERAVEIAKRLSGTSA' A
#
# COMPACT_ATOMS: atom_id res chain seq x y z
N ALA A 1 4.66 5.67 -11.09
CA ALA A 1 3.49 5.87 -10.21
C ALA A 1 3.18 7.35 -10.00
N VAL A 2 4.11 8.14 -9.45
CA VAL A 2 3.93 9.58 -9.18
C VAL A 2 3.41 10.37 -10.39
N ARG A 3 4.10 10.30 -11.54
CA ARG A 3 3.66 10.96 -12.79
C ARG A 3 2.28 10.52 -13.31
N ARG A 4 1.89 9.27 -13.05
CA ARG A 4 0.58 8.72 -13.46
C ARG A 4 -0.54 9.17 -12.52
N ALA A 5 -0.24 9.29 -11.24
CA ALA A 5 -1.20 9.73 -10.23
C ALA A 5 -1.44 11.25 -10.28
N GLY A 6 -0.47 12.04 -10.78
CA GLY A 6 -0.57 13.51 -10.82
C GLY A 6 -0.56 14.17 -9.44
N ARG A 7 -0.31 13.39 -8.39
CA ARG A 7 -0.23 13.77 -6.97
C ARG A 7 0.69 12.81 -6.23
N ASP A 8 1.01 13.13 -4.99
CA ASP A 8 1.69 12.21 -4.08
C ASP A 8 0.77 11.02 -3.77
N PRO A 9 1.14 9.79 -4.21
CA PRO A 9 0.28 8.63 -4.03
C PRO A 9 0.47 8.02 -2.65
N ASP A 10 -0.62 7.60 -2.02
CA ASP A 10 -0.57 6.88 -0.74
C ASP A 10 -0.15 5.41 -0.91
N VAL A 11 -0.35 4.83 -2.10
CA VAL A 11 -0.06 3.43 -2.43
C VAL A 11 0.51 3.31 -3.84
N ILE A 12 1.55 2.48 -3.99
CA ILE A 12 2.10 2.06 -5.27
C ILE A 12 2.10 0.53 -5.31
N TYR A 13 1.69 -0.09 -6.41
CA TYR A 13 1.78 -1.55 -6.55
C TYR A 13 2.39 -1.96 -7.88
N HIS A 14 2.95 -3.17 -7.90
CA HIS A 14 3.46 -3.87 -9.06
C HIS A 14 3.02 -5.33 -9.02
N LEU A 15 2.60 -5.88 -10.16
CA LEU A 15 2.13 -7.27 -10.27
C LEU A 15 3.26 -8.30 -10.35
N GLY A 16 4.49 -7.92 -9.98
CA GLY A 16 5.69 -8.68 -10.29
C GLY A 16 6.05 -8.69 -11.78
N ASP A 17 7.15 -9.34 -12.10
CA ASP A 17 7.62 -9.65 -13.46
C ASP A 17 8.43 -10.96 -13.37
N TRP A 18 8.98 -11.46 -14.47
CA TRP A 18 9.76 -12.70 -14.44
C TRP A 18 10.88 -12.64 -13.38
N GLY A 19 10.82 -13.57 -12.42
CA GLY A 19 11.75 -13.64 -11.29
C GLY A 19 11.55 -12.58 -10.20
N LYS A 20 10.42 -11.84 -10.20
CA LYS A 20 10.08 -10.81 -9.20
C LYS A 20 8.68 -11.04 -8.63
N GLU A 21 8.57 -11.04 -7.31
CA GLU A 21 7.27 -11.16 -6.65
C GLU A 21 6.43 -9.88 -6.77
N PRO A 22 5.09 -9.98 -6.83
CA PRO A 22 4.20 -8.84 -6.70
C PRO A 22 4.39 -8.12 -5.37
N MET A 23 4.25 -6.80 -5.39
CA MET A 23 4.45 -5.98 -4.19
C MET A 23 3.51 -4.78 -4.16
N ILE A 24 3.09 -4.41 -2.95
CA ILE A 24 2.40 -3.17 -2.62
C ILE A 24 3.31 -2.37 -1.69
N THR A 25 3.57 -1.11 -2.04
CA THR A 25 4.35 -0.15 -1.27
C THR A 25 3.43 0.94 -0.76
N LEU A 26 3.36 1.10 0.56
CA LEU A 26 2.61 2.15 1.24
C LEU A 26 3.52 3.36 1.47
N LEU A 27 3.01 4.55 1.22
CA LEU A 27 3.68 5.83 1.46
C LEU A 27 2.89 6.64 2.48
N GLY A 28 3.60 7.33 3.35
CA GLY A 28 3.01 8.18 4.39
C GLY A 28 4.06 9.16 4.90
N ARG A 29 3.61 10.19 5.64
CA ARG A 29 4.50 11.24 6.15
C ARG A 29 5.31 10.75 7.34
N THR A 30 4.82 9.74 8.04
CA THR A 30 5.49 9.10 9.18
C THR A 30 5.38 7.58 9.11
N ALA A 31 6.28 6.88 9.80
CA ALA A 31 6.22 5.43 9.90
C ALA A 31 4.94 4.94 10.61
N LEU A 32 4.44 5.70 11.60
CA LEU A 32 3.21 5.39 12.32
C LEU A 32 2.00 5.39 11.37
N GLU A 33 1.87 6.43 10.55
CA GLU A 33 0.79 6.56 9.55
C GLU A 33 0.79 5.36 8.58
N VAL A 34 1.96 4.94 8.11
CA VAL A 34 2.10 3.77 7.23
C VAL A 34 1.67 2.48 7.93
N ALA A 35 2.09 2.28 9.18
CA ALA A 35 1.74 1.09 9.96
C ALA A 35 0.23 1.02 10.25
N GLU A 36 -0.39 2.12 10.65
CA GLU A 36 -1.83 2.21 10.87
C GLU A 36 -2.61 1.87 9.60
N ARG A 37 -2.18 2.39 8.44
CA ARG A 37 -2.77 2.09 7.14
C ARG A 37 -2.67 0.61 6.80
N ALA A 38 -1.51 -0.02 7.07
CA ALA A 38 -1.32 -1.45 6.85
C ALA A 38 -2.27 -2.30 7.70
N VAL A 39 -2.44 -1.95 8.98
CA VAL A 39 -3.38 -2.62 9.88
C VAL A 39 -4.83 -2.45 9.42
N GLU A 40 -5.22 -1.26 8.98
CA GLU A 40 -6.56 -1.01 8.45
C GLU A 40 -6.86 -1.87 7.23
N ILE A 41 -5.92 -1.94 6.27
CA ILE A 41 -6.04 -2.80 5.09
C ILE A 41 -6.19 -4.26 5.52
N ALA A 42 -5.37 -4.74 6.45
CA ALA A 42 -5.43 -6.11 6.95
C ALA A 42 -6.80 -6.42 7.58
N LYS A 43 -7.34 -5.54 8.41
CA LYS A 43 -8.68 -5.70 9.02
C LYS A 43 -9.80 -5.79 7.97
N ARG A 44 -9.75 -4.93 6.95
CA ARG A 44 -10.72 -4.95 5.84
C ARG A 44 -10.65 -6.26 5.05
N LEU A 45 -9.46 -6.79 4.84
CA LEU A 45 -9.24 -8.05 4.10
C LEU A 45 -9.55 -9.30 4.93
N SER A 46 -9.32 -9.28 6.24
CA SER A 46 -9.61 -10.42 7.13
C SER A 46 -11.10 -10.59 7.43
N GLY A 47 -11.97 -9.71 6.90
CA GLY A 47 -13.40 -9.69 7.22
C GLY A 47 -13.70 -9.30 8.67
N THR A 48 -12.69 -8.91 9.44
CA THR A 48 -12.84 -8.46 10.82
C THR A 48 -13.27 -7.00 10.78
N SER A 49 -14.58 -6.80 10.62
CA SER A 49 -15.21 -5.54 11.01
C SER A 49 -15.08 -5.46 12.53
N ALA A 50 -14.34 -4.46 13.02
CA ALA A 50 -14.39 -4.08 14.42
C ALA A 50 -15.75 -3.42 14.72
#